data_AF-A0A933HS09-F1
#
_entry.id   AF-A0A933HS09-F1
#
_cell.length_a   1.000
_cell.length_b   1.000
_cell.length_c   1.000
_cell.angle_alpha   90.00
_cell.angle_beta   90.00
_cell.angle_gamma   90.00
#
_symmetry.space_group_name_H-M   'P 1'
#
loop_
_entity.id
_entity.type
_entity.pdbx_description
1 polymer ?
#
loop_
_entity_poly.entity_id
_entity_poly.type
_entity_poly.pdbx_seq_one_letter_code
_entity_poly.pdbx_strand_id
1 'polypeptide(L)'
;MSGAEGQGTLTRIAGPVVVAQGLERTAMYDVVRVGEARLVGEVIRIENADVTIQVYEDTSGLCVGEPVEATHAPLQVELGPGLLGAVFDGIQRPLAELVQMQGAFIQRGVARFGLDRARRWNFTPGVAVGDAVGAGDVLGAVNETSSIVHKILAPVGVYGVVEKIRAGEFSVDEIVAEIREPATVARGHTVALASATAREGEIRPVKLMQRWAVRERRPFVRKLDPDTPLLTGQRVIDSFFPIARGGAAIIPGGFGTGKTLMEQTLAKWAQADVVVYIGCGERGNEMTEVLEEFPRLRDPRTNAPLMERTVLIANTSNMPVAAREASIYTGITIAEYYRDMGYDVALMADSTSRWGEALREVSGRLEEMPGEEGYPAYLATRLADFYERAGR
;
A
#
# COMPACT_ATOMS: atom_id res chain seq x y z
N MET A 1 -30.55 -6.09 25.62
CA MET A 1 -29.10 -5.86 25.67
C MET A 1 -28.61 -5.88 24.24
N SER A 2 -28.56 -4.71 23.60
CA SER A 2 -28.04 -4.54 22.25
C SER A 2 -26.51 -4.60 22.32
N GLY A 3 -25.95 -5.79 22.09
CA GLY A 3 -24.51 -5.91 21.84
C GLY A 3 -24.17 -5.02 20.64
N ALA A 4 -23.12 -4.23 20.75
CA ALA A 4 -22.66 -3.41 19.63
C ALA A 4 -22.33 -4.34 18.46
N GLU A 5 -22.91 -4.07 17.28
CA GLU A 5 -22.66 -4.84 16.06
C GLU A 5 -21.15 -4.95 15.82
N GLY A 6 -20.62 -6.17 15.60
CA GLY A 6 -19.22 -6.41 15.29
C GLY A 6 -18.27 -6.65 16.48
N GLN A 7 -18.79 -6.86 17.69
CA GLN A 7 -17.96 -7.22 18.87
C GLN A 7 -17.89 -8.73 19.12
N GLY A 8 -16.68 -9.26 19.05
CA GLY A 8 -16.34 -10.63 19.43
C GLY A 8 -15.43 -10.69 20.65
N THR A 9 -14.99 -11.91 20.97
CA THR A 9 -14.16 -12.19 22.15
C THR A 9 -13.04 -13.16 21.77
N LEU A 10 -11.82 -12.87 22.24
CA LEU A 10 -10.67 -13.75 22.05
C LEU A 10 -10.86 -15.08 22.79
N THR A 11 -10.68 -16.19 22.07
CA THR A 11 -10.81 -17.56 22.61
C THR A 11 -9.49 -18.33 22.62
N ARG A 12 -8.56 -18.01 21.72
CA ARG A 12 -7.23 -18.66 21.64
C ARG A 12 -6.17 -17.66 21.20
N ILE A 13 -4.97 -17.77 21.75
CA ILE A 13 -3.80 -16.96 21.39
C ILE A 13 -2.62 -17.90 21.13
N ALA A 14 -2.04 -17.83 19.92
CA ALA A 14 -0.92 -18.66 19.49
C ALA A 14 0.14 -17.81 18.74
N GLY A 15 0.89 -17.02 19.52
CA GLY A 15 1.87 -16.07 18.95
C GLY A 15 1.15 -14.98 18.14
N PRO A 16 1.50 -14.76 16.86
CA PRO A 16 0.86 -13.73 16.02
C PRO A 16 -0.53 -14.15 15.50
N VAL A 17 -0.95 -15.40 15.69
CA VAL A 17 -2.26 -15.91 15.28
C VAL A 17 -3.17 -16.03 16.50
N VAL A 18 -4.34 -15.40 16.43
CA VAL A 18 -5.36 -15.44 17.50
C VAL A 18 -6.69 -15.90 16.92
N VAL A 19 -7.57 -16.43 17.76
CA VAL A 19 -8.92 -16.84 17.38
C VAL A 19 -9.92 -16.08 18.22
N ALA A 20 -10.98 -15.59 17.58
CA ALA A 20 -12.09 -14.91 18.21
C ALA A 20 -13.43 -15.52 17.79
N GLN A 21 -14.42 -15.42 18.66
CA GLN A 21 -15.81 -15.79 18.39
C GLN A 21 -16.74 -14.59 18.55
N GLY A 22 -17.95 -14.66 17.99
CA GLY A 22 -18.96 -13.60 18.09
C GLY A 22 -18.78 -12.43 17.11
N LEU A 23 -17.84 -12.54 16.17
CA LEU A 23 -17.61 -11.56 15.12
C LEU A 23 -18.62 -11.72 13.96
N GLU A 24 -19.85 -11.25 14.16
CA GLU A 24 -20.90 -11.31 13.16
C GLU A 24 -20.56 -10.49 11.90
N ARG A 25 -20.99 -10.97 10.72
CA ARG A 25 -20.84 -10.27 9.43
C ARG A 25 -19.40 -9.89 9.05
N THR A 26 -18.43 -10.60 9.61
CA THR A 26 -17.01 -10.45 9.27
C THR A 26 -16.69 -11.20 7.99
N ALA A 27 -15.94 -10.59 7.09
CA ALA A 27 -15.45 -11.19 5.86
C ALA A 27 -13.99 -11.62 5.97
N MET A 28 -13.57 -12.50 5.06
CA MET A 28 -12.14 -12.77 4.85
C MET A 28 -11.40 -11.47 4.53
N TYR A 29 -10.23 -11.30 5.11
CA TYR A 29 -9.36 -10.12 4.97
C TYR A 29 -9.85 -8.83 5.62
N ASP A 30 -10.97 -8.86 6.35
CA ASP A 30 -11.37 -7.71 7.17
C ASP A 30 -10.32 -7.40 8.24
N VAL A 31 -10.06 -6.11 8.43
CA VAL A 31 -9.26 -5.63 9.55
C VAL A 31 -10.08 -5.71 10.83
N VAL A 32 -9.40 -6.07 11.92
CA VAL A 32 -9.99 -6.14 13.24
C VAL A 32 -9.11 -5.41 14.25
N ARG A 33 -9.71 -4.94 15.35
CA ARG A 33 -9.03 -4.41 16.52
C ARG A 33 -9.06 -5.47 17.60
N VAL A 34 -7.88 -5.94 18.00
CA VAL A 34 -7.71 -7.07 18.91
C VAL A 34 -7.27 -6.59 20.28
N GLY A 35 -8.02 -7.00 21.30
CA GLY A 35 -7.71 -6.73 22.69
C GLY A 35 -8.03 -5.32 23.15
N GLU A 36 -7.82 -5.07 24.45
CA GLU A 36 -7.96 -3.74 25.06
C GLU A 36 -6.97 -2.73 24.46
N ALA A 37 -5.81 -3.23 24.03
CA ALA A 37 -4.81 -2.45 23.31
C ALA A 37 -5.20 -2.12 21.86
N ARG A 38 -6.32 -2.65 21.34
CA ARG A 38 -6.82 -2.40 19.97
C ARG A 38 -5.79 -2.64 18.87
N LEU A 39 -5.03 -3.72 19.01
CA LEU A 39 -4.00 -4.11 18.06
C LEU A 39 -4.60 -4.33 16.67
N VAL A 40 -3.91 -3.91 15.62
CA VAL A 40 -4.35 -4.15 14.25
C VAL A 40 -4.13 -5.62 13.90
N GLY A 41 -5.20 -6.31 13.48
CA GLY A 41 -5.12 -7.64 12.88
C GLY A 41 -5.96 -7.74 11.61
N GLU A 42 -5.79 -8.83 10.88
CA GLU A 42 -6.54 -9.16 9.67
C GLU A 42 -7.11 -10.58 9.78
N VAL A 43 -8.35 -10.76 9.33
CA VAL A 43 -9.03 -12.05 9.30
C VAL A 43 -8.46 -12.91 8.17
N ILE A 44 -7.94 -14.09 8.51
CA ILE A 44 -7.28 -14.99 7.56
C ILE A 44 -7.97 -16.34 7.39
N ARG A 45 -8.92 -16.67 8.28
CA ARG A 45 -9.74 -17.89 8.17
C ARG A 45 -11.04 -17.70 8.95
N ILE A 46 -12.14 -18.20 8.41
CA ILE A 46 -13.46 -18.23 9.06
C ILE A 46 -13.96 -19.67 9.01
N GLU A 47 -14.11 -20.32 10.17
CA GLU A 47 -14.60 -21.69 10.31
C GLU A 47 -15.75 -21.70 11.31
N ASN A 48 -16.98 -21.86 10.82
CA ASN A 48 -18.20 -21.79 11.63
C ASN A 48 -18.28 -20.46 12.42
N ALA A 49 -18.13 -20.52 13.74
CA ALA A 49 -18.12 -19.36 14.63
C ALA A 49 -16.71 -18.85 14.96
N ASP A 50 -15.67 -19.62 14.62
CA ASP A 50 -14.28 -19.28 14.89
C ASP A 50 -13.71 -18.43 13.75
N VAL A 51 -13.22 -17.25 14.11
CA VAL A 51 -12.54 -16.33 13.20
C VAL A 51 -11.07 -16.29 13.60
N THR A 52 -10.21 -16.81 12.72
CA THR A 52 -8.76 -16.76 12.91
C THR A 52 -8.22 -15.46 12.36
N ILE A 53 -7.45 -14.77 13.19
CA ILE A 53 -6.94 -13.42 12.95
C ILE A 53 -5.42 -13.46 13.03
N GLN A 54 -4.76 -12.84 12.05
CA GLN A 54 -3.34 -12.57 12.05
C GLN A 54 -3.11 -11.15 12.56
N VAL A 55 -2.40 -11.02 13.69
CA VAL A 55 -2.13 -9.72 14.33
C VAL A 55 -0.85 -9.13 13.76
N TYR A 56 -0.90 -7.88 13.32
CA TYR A 56 0.22 -7.13 12.73
C TYR A 56 1.11 -6.42 13.76
N GLU A 57 0.79 -6.58 15.04
CA GLU A 57 1.49 -6.01 16.18
C GLU A 57 1.90 -7.12 17.15
N ASP A 58 2.80 -6.82 18.09
CA ASP A 58 3.19 -7.78 19.12
C ASP A 58 2.01 -8.15 20.03
N THR A 59 1.72 -9.44 20.15
CA THR A 59 0.60 -10.00 20.92
C THR A 59 0.92 -10.27 22.38
N SER A 60 2.14 -9.95 22.83
CA SER A 60 2.56 -10.21 24.20
C SER A 60 1.67 -9.50 25.23
N GLY A 61 1.10 -10.26 26.15
CA GLY A 61 0.22 -9.71 27.19
C GLY A 61 -1.26 -9.63 26.81
N LEU A 62 -1.65 -10.03 25.59
CA LEU A 62 -3.05 -10.32 25.30
C LEU A 62 -3.56 -11.47 26.16
N CYS A 63 -4.79 -11.36 26.63
CA CYS A 63 -5.48 -12.36 27.42
C CYS A 63 -6.70 -12.92 26.67
N VAL A 64 -7.00 -14.20 26.92
CA VAL A 64 -8.27 -14.81 26.48
C VAL A 64 -9.42 -14.07 27.20
N GLY A 65 -10.52 -13.83 26.47
CA GLY A 65 -11.66 -13.07 26.97
C GLY A 65 -11.63 -11.57 26.63
N GLU A 66 -10.52 -11.05 26.10
CA GLU A 66 -10.47 -9.65 25.66
C GLU A 66 -11.33 -9.40 24.39
N PRO A 67 -11.81 -8.17 24.19
CA PRO A 67 -12.69 -7.84 23.08
C PRO A 67 -11.97 -7.87 21.73
N VAL A 68 -12.71 -8.20 20.69
CA VAL A 68 -12.29 -8.03 19.29
C VAL A 68 -13.37 -7.26 18.54
N GLU A 69 -12.98 -6.25 17.77
CA GLU A 69 -13.91 -5.40 17.03
C GLU A 69 -13.60 -5.48 15.53
N ALA A 70 -14.60 -5.84 14.71
CA ALA A 70 -14.46 -5.84 13.25
C ALA A 70 -14.61 -4.43 12.68
N THR A 71 -13.72 -4.05 11.76
CA THR A 71 -13.87 -2.79 11.02
C THR A 71 -14.78 -2.93 9.80
N HIS A 72 -15.12 -4.16 9.41
CA HIS A 72 -15.87 -4.52 8.19
C HIS A 72 -15.27 -3.92 6.91
N ALA A 73 -13.96 -3.73 6.91
CA ALA A 73 -13.21 -3.22 5.77
C ALA A 73 -11.85 -3.93 5.71
N PRO A 74 -11.36 -4.24 4.49
CA PRO A 74 -10.04 -4.84 4.31
C PRO A 74 -8.93 -3.85 4.69
N LEU A 75 -7.69 -4.34 4.73
CA LEU A 75 -6.53 -3.48 4.92
C LEU A 75 -6.43 -2.50 3.75
N GLN A 76 -6.61 -1.21 4.05
CA GLN A 76 -6.59 -0.12 3.09
C GLN A 76 -5.42 0.81 3.34
N VAL A 77 -4.87 1.34 2.24
CA VAL A 77 -3.88 2.41 2.25
C VAL A 77 -4.48 3.71 1.75
N GLU A 78 -4.00 4.81 2.31
CA GLU A 78 -4.32 6.17 1.93
C GLU A 78 -3.39 6.61 0.79
N LEU A 79 -3.99 6.98 -0.34
CA LEU A 79 -3.29 7.36 -1.57
C LEU A 79 -3.63 8.82 -1.89
N GLY A 80 -2.64 9.70 -1.87
CA GLY A 80 -2.81 11.13 -2.07
C GLY A 80 -1.50 11.89 -1.85
N PRO A 81 -1.52 13.23 -1.98
CA PRO A 81 -0.31 14.04 -1.82
C PRO A 81 0.19 14.00 -0.36
N GLY A 82 1.50 13.77 -0.20
CA GLY A 82 2.19 13.59 1.08
C GLY A 82 2.83 12.21 1.26
N LEU A 83 2.74 11.33 0.26
CA LEU A 83 3.41 10.03 0.28
C LEU A 83 4.90 10.15 -0.08
N LEU A 84 5.26 11.04 -1.02
CA LEU A 84 6.65 11.20 -1.44
C LEU A 84 7.49 11.83 -0.31
N GLY A 85 8.66 11.25 -0.07
CA GLY A 85 9.56 11.62 1.01
C GLY A 85 9.11 11.14 2.40
N ALA A 86 7.97 10.45 2.50
CA ALA A 86 7.51 9.87 3.74
C ALA A 86 8.07 8.46 3.96
N VAL A 87 8.13 8.09 5.25
CA VAL A 87 8.63 6.80 5.72
C VAL A 87 7.54 6.13 6.53
N PHE A 88 7.11 4.95 6.09
CA PHE A 88 6.00 4.21 6.65
C PHE A 88 6.45 2.90 7.27
N ASP A 89 5.66 2.37 8.20
CA ASP A 89 5.73 0.97 8.59
C ASP A 89 4.96 0.05 7.63
N GLY A 90 4.90 -1.25 7.93
CA GLY A 90 4.23 -2.24 7.10
C GLY A 90 2.72 -2.06 6.91
N ILE A 91 2.05 -1.23 7.72
CA ILE A 91 0.62 -0.93 7.60
C ILE A 91 0.36 0.56 7.34
N GLN A 92 1.34 1.26 6.76
CA GLN A 92 1.27 2.66 6.36
C GLN A 92 1.16 3.69 7.49
N ARG A 93 1.70 3.42 8.68
CA ARG A 93 1.84 4.43 9.74
C ARG A 93 3.13 5.25 9.56
N PRO A 94 3.09 6.59 9.57
CA PRO A 94 4.27 7.42 9.36
C PRO A 94 5.22 7.34 10.57
N LEU A 95 6.44 6.82 10.36
CA LEU A 95 7.40 6.60 11.44
C LEU A 95 7.83 7.89 12.13
N ALA A 96 7.97 8.99 11.39
CA ALA A 96 8.36 10.28 11.94
C ALA A 96 7.35 10.80 12.99
N GLU A 97 6.05 10.63 12.73
CA GLU A 97 5.00 11.02 13.68
C GLU A 97 4.93 10.08 14.88
N LEU A 98 5.12 8.78 14.66
CA LEU A 98 5.17 7.81 15.78
C LEU A 98 6.30 8.15 16.75
N VAL A 99 7.48 8.52 16.24
CA VAL A 99 8.62 8.93 17.07
C VAL A 99 8.31 10.20 17.86
N GLN A 100 7.68 11.19 17.25
CA GLN A 100 7.29 12.43 17.94
C GLN A 100 6.32 12.20 19.10
N MET A 101 5.46 11.19 18.98
CA MET A 101 4.47 10.87 20.01
C MET A 101 4.99 9.97 21.13
N GLN A 102 5.82 8.98 20.78
CA GLN A 102 6.11 7.83 21.65
C GLN A 102 7.59 7.69 22.00
N GLY A 103 8.44 8.50 21.38
CA GLY A 103 9.88 8.41 21.50
C GLY A 103 10.48 7.35 20.58
N ALA A 104 11.65 6.83 20.96
CA ALA A 104 12.46 6.00 20.08
C ALA A 104 11.92 4.57 19.83
N PHE A 105 10.90 4.14 20.56
CA PHE A 105 10.35 2.78 20.48
C PHE A 105 8.91 2.81 19.98
N ILE A 106 8.58 1.88 19.08
CA ILE A 106 7.22 1.71 18.55
C ILE A 106 6.36 1.06 19.63
N GLN A 107 5.36 1.78 20.12
CA GLN A 107 4.36 1.20 21.02
C GLN A 107 3.25 0.50 20.23
N ARG A 108 2.46 -0.31 20.94
CA ARG A 108 1.40 -1.14 20.35
C ARG A 108 0.06 -0.43 20.39
N GLY A 109 -0.85 -0.76 19.47
CA GLY A 109 -2.23 -0.27 19.50
C GLY A 109 -2.40 1.14 18.97
N VAL A 110 -1.40 1.65 18.25
CA VAL A 110 -1.32 3.04 17.84
C VAL A 110 -2.00 3.19 16.48
N ALA A 111 -3.13 3.90 16.47
CA ALA A 111 -3.81 4.28 15.25
C ALA A 111 -3.32 5.65 14.78
N ARG A 112 -2.79 5.71 13.55
CA ARG A 112 -2.45 6.94 12.85
C ARG A 112 -2.90 6.87 11.39
N PHE A 113 -3.19 8.04 10.84
CA PHE A 113 -3.47 8.19 9.41
C PHE A 113 -2.16 8.07 8.63
N GLY A 114 -2.26 7.59 7.39
CA GLY A 114 -1.09 7.48 6.51
C GLY A 114 -0.66 8.84 5.95
N LEU A 115 -1.59 9.79 5.85
CA LEU A 115 -1.33 11.13 5.37
C LEU A 115 -1.57 12.19 6.45
N ASP A 116 -0.71 13.21 6.47
CA ASP A 116 -0.84 14.37 7.35
C ASP A 116 -2.08 15.20 6.98
N ARG A 117 -3.04 15.26 7.91
CA ARG A 117 -4.30 16.01 7.74
C ARG A 117 -4.15 17.51 7.99
N ALA A 118 -3.09 17.94 8.68
CA ALA A 118 -2.82 19.34 8.94
C ALA A 118 -2.14 20.03 7.74
N ARG A 119 -1.38 19.27 6.93
CA ARG A 119 -0.73 19.80 5.73
C ARG A 119 -1.77 20.22 4.69
N ARG A 120 -1.57 21.40 4.11
CA ARG A 120 -2.40 21.95 3.03
C ARG A 120 -1.65 21.97 1.71
N TRP A 121 -2.40 21.76 0.65
CA TRP A 121 -1.92 21.57 -0.71
C TRP A 121 -2.65 22.50 -1.65
N ASN A 122 -1.92 23.24 -2.48
CA ASN A 122 -2.51 24.11 -3.49
C ASN A 122 -2.94 23.26 -4.71
N PHE A 123 -4.24 23.02 -4.84
CA PHE A 123 -4.83 22.27 -5.92
C PHE A 123 -5.22 23.16 -7.09
N THR A 124 -4.75 22.79 -8.28
CA THR A 124 -5.07 23.44 -9.55
C THR A 124 -5.95 22.51 -10.40
N PRO A 125 -7.22 22.89 -10.65
CA PRO A 125 -8.12 22.14 -11.53
C PRO A 125 -7.55 21.96 -12.95
N GLY A 126 -7.71 20.76 -13.50
CA GLY A 126 -7.40 20.43 -14.89
C GLY A 126 -8.63 20.26 -15.78
N VAL A 127 -9.82 20.23 -15.17
CA VAL A 127 -11.14 20.09 -15.83
C VAL A 127 -12.07 21.23 -15.42
N ALA A 128 -13.10 21.47 -16.21
CA ALA A 128 -14.13 22.47 -15.97
C ALA A 128 -15.46 21.82 -15.51
N VAL A 129 -16.32 22.64 -14.90
CA VAL A 129 -17.70 22.25 -14.59
C VAL A 129 -18.43 21.95 -15.90
N GLY A 130 -19.07 20.79 -15.97
CA GLY A 130 -19.75 20.28 -17.17
C GLY A 130 -18.94 19.25 -17.97
N ASP A 131 -17.66 19.07 -17.68
CA ASP A 131 -16.85 18.04 -18.34
C ASP A 131 -17.26 16.63 -17.90
N ALA A 132 -17.27 15.70 -18.85
CA ALA A 132 -17.48 14.28 -18.57
C ALA A 132 -16.13 13.65 -18.17
N VAL A 133 -16.13 12.93 -17.05
CA VAL A 133 -14.95 12.28 -16.47
C VAL A 133 -15.29 10.84 -16.07
N GLY A 134 -14.33 9.95 -16.25
CA GLY A 134 -14.36 8.56 -15.78
C GLY A 134 -13.23 8.24 -14.83
N ALA A 135 -13.29 7.05 -14.24
CA ALA A 135 -12.25 6.54 -13.34
C ALA A 135 -10.85 6.64 -13.97
N GLY A 136 -9.91 7.27 -13.25
CA GLY A 136 -8.54 7.48 -13.71
C GLY A 136 -8.31 8.78 -14.50
N ASP A 137 -9.36 9.52 -14.87
CA ASP A 137 -9.18 10.82 -15.52
C ASP A 137 -8.58 11.85 -14.55
N VAL A 138 -7.71 12.72 -15.06
CA VAL A 138 -7.03 13.75 -14.26
C VAL A 138 -7.99 14.91 -14.02
N LEU A 139 -8.42 15.08 -12.77
CA LEU A 139 -9.28 16.20 -12.34
C LEU A 139 -8.48 17.48 -12.11
N GLY A 140 -7.20 17.34 -11.76
CA GLY A 140 -6.29 18.45 -11.51
C GLY A 140 -4.99 17.96 -10.92
N ALA A 141 -4.21 18.88 -10.37
CA ALA A 141 -2.89 18.57 -9.88
C ALA A 141 -2.50 19.38 -8.63
N VAL A 142 -1.58 18.81 -7.87
CA VAL A 142 -0.88 19.41 -6.74
C VAL A 142 0.62 19.23 -6.95
N ASN A 143 1.43 20.23 -6.64
CA ASN A 143 2.88 20.04 -6.58
C ASN A 143 3.24 19.39 -5.24
N GLU A 144 3.49 18.08 -5.24
CA GLU A 144 3.79 17.34 -4.01
C GLU A 144 5.23 17.58 -3.54
N THR A 145 6.17 17.54 -4.49
CA THR A 145 7.58 17.86 -4.29
C THR A 145 8.07 18.85 -5.34
N SER A 146 9.34 19.24 -5.28
CA SER A 146 9.89 20.20 -6.25
C SER A 146 9.96 19.64 -7.68
N SER A 147 9.96 18.31 -7.81
CA SER A 147 10.14 17.59 -9.07
C SER A 147 8.91 16.80 -9.54
N ILE A 148 7.97 16.48 -8.64
CA ILE A 148 6.81 15.63 -8.96
C ILE A 148 5.49 16.40 -8.83
N VAL A 149 4.71 16.36 -9.91
CA VAL A 149 3.35 16.90 -9.99
C VAL A 149 2.35 15.77 -9.72
N HIS A 150 1.76 15.79 -8.53
CA HIS A 150 0.78 14.80 -8.13
C HIS A 150 -0.55 15.04 -8.84
N LYS A 151 -0.93 14.13 -9.74
CA LYS A 151 -2.21 14.19 -10.47
C LYS A 151 -3.32 13.63 -9.61
N ILE A 152 -4.37 14.41 -9.38
CA ILE A 152 -5.56 13.98 -8.66
C ILE A 152 -6.49 13.31 -9.67
N LEU A 153 -6.60 11.99 -9.57
CA LEU A 153 -7.40 11.17 -10.47
C LEU A 153 -8.83 11.04 -9.95
N ALA A 154 -9.79 10.95 -10.86
CA ALA A 154 -11.14 10.51 -10.51
C ALA A 154 -11.08 9.09 -9.90
N PRO A 155 -11.68 8.87 -8.72
CA PRO A 155 -11.62 7.57 -8.04
C PRO A 155 -12.20 6.44 -8.89
N VAL A 156 -11.69 5.22 -8.66
CA VAL A 156 -12.19 4.03 -9.34
C VAL A 156 -13.68 3.84 -9.05
N GLY A 157 -14.45 3.55 -10.11
CA GLY A 157 -15.90 3.36 -10.02
C GLY A 157 -16.71 4.66 -10.11
N VAL A 158 -16.08 5.83 -10.14
CA VAL A 158 -16.76 7.13 -10.31
C VAL A 158 -16.74 7.53 -11.79
N TYR A 159 -17.93 7.75 -12.34
CA TYR A 159 -18.13 8.20 -13.72
C TYR A 159 -19.25 9.22 -13.78
N GLY A 160 -19.07 10.30 -14.54
CA GLY A 160 -20.16 11.26 -14.74
C GLY A 160 -19.68 12.64 -15.13
N VAL A 161 -20.45 13.65 -14.74
CA VAL A 161 -20.20 15.04 -15.12
C VAL A 161 -19.72 15.81 -13.89
N VAL A 162 -18.68 16.61 -14.06
CA VAL A 162 -18.16 17.50 -13.00
C VAL A 162 -19.22 18.56 -12.69
N GLU A 163 -19.80 18.51 -11.50
CA GLU A 163 -20.79 19.49 -11.03
C GLU A 163 -20.13 20.66 -10.33
N LYS A 164 -19.09 20.39 -9.53
CA LYS A 164 -18.27 21.41 -8.89
C LYS A 164 -16.81 21.01 -8.93
N ILE A 165 -15.94 21.98 -9.12
CA ILE A 165 -14.49 21.85 -8.92
C ILE A 165 -13.95 23.16 -8.36
N ARG A 166 -13.10 23.07 -7.34
CA ARG A 166 -12.59 24.25 -6.62
C ARG A 166 -11.07 24.31 -6.72
N ALA A 167 -10.53 25.48 -7.05
CA ALA A 167 -9.09 25.75 -6.94
C ALA A 167 -8.77 26.33 -5.56
N GLY A 168 -7.55 26.13 -5.07
CA GLY A 168 -7.06 26.72 -3.82
C GLY A 168 -6.33 25.73 -2.91
N GLU A 169 -6.13 26.13 -1.65
CA GLU A 169 -5.45 25.30 -0.66
C GLU A 169 -6.42 24.38 0.08
N PHE A 170 -6.14 23.08 0.02
CA PHE A 170 -6.96 22.05 0.65
C PHE A 170 -6.13 21.08 1.48
N SER A 171 -6.70 20.56 2.56
CA SER A 171 -6.20 19.34 3.21
C SER A 171 -6.58 18.11 2.40
N VAL A 172 -5.86 17.00 2.61
CA VAL A 172 -6.11 15.70 1.96
C VAL A 172 -7.54 15.17 2.15
N ASP A 173 -8.23 15.59 3.22
CA ASP A 173 -9.61 15.19 3.53
C ASP A 173 -10.70 16.13 2.99
N GLU A 174 -10.31 17.31 2.50
CA GLU A 174 -11.27 18.29 2.01
C GLU A 174 -11.70 17.94 0.57
N ILE A 175 -12.98 18.16 0.28
CA ILE A 175 -13.58 17.85 -1.02
C ILE A 175 -13.09 18.88 -2.05
N VAL A 176 -12.52 18.45 -3.17
CA VAL A 176 -12.05 19.34 -4.24
C VAL A 176 -12.95 19.34 -5.46
N ALA A 177 -13.68 18.25 -5.69
CA ALA A 177 -14.65 18.12 -6.78
C ALA A 177 -15.90 17.33 -6.36
N GLU A 178 -16.99 17.56 -7.06
CA GLU A 178 -18.25 16.81 -6.96
C GLU A 178 -18.59 16.29 -8.36
N ILE A 179 -18.74 14.97 -8.51
CA ILE A 179 -19.07 14.32 -9.79
C ILE A 179 -20.48 13.75 -9.68
N ARG A 180 -21.34 14.12 -10.64
CA ARG A 180 -22.70 13.63 -10.73
C ARG A 180 -22.76 12.44 -11.67
N GLU A 181 -23.14 11.28 -11.15
CA GLU A 181 -23.29 10.09 -11.98
C GLU A 181 -24.49 10.23 -12.95
N PRO A 182 -24.38 9.79 -14.22
CA PRO A 182 -25.43 9.96 -15.22
C PRO A 182 -26.61 9.04 -14.93
N ALA A 183 -27.83 9.53 -15.18
CA ALA A 183 -29.09 8.79 -14.94
C ALA A 183 -29.27 7.55 -15.84
N THR A 184 -28.52 7.43 -16.94
CA THR A 184 -28.62 6.32 -17.88
C THR A 184 -27.24 5.92 -18.39
N VAL A 185 -26.77 4.73 -17.98
CA VAL A 185 -25.68 4.04 -18.69
C VAL A 185 -26.29 3.50 -19.98
N ALA A 186 -26.18 4.27 -21.07
CA ALA A 186 -26.51 3.78 -22.40
C ALA A 186 -25.59 2.59 -22.72
N ARG A 187 -26.20 1.41 -22.91
CA ARG A 187 -25.50 0.18 -23.32
C ARG A 187 -24.75 0.41 -24.63
N GLY A 188 -23.43 0.50 -24.54
CA GLY A 188 -22.56 0.56 -25.71
C GLY A 188 -21.10 0.74 -25.34
N HIS A 189 -20.40 -0.38 -25.09
CA HIS A 189 -18.94 -0.52 -25.05
C HIS A 189 -18.21 0.15 -23.87
N THR A 190 -18.31 -0.47 -22.69
CA THR A 190 -17.23 -1.13 -21.93
C THR A 190 -17.75 -1.29 -20.51
N VAL A 191 -18.28 -2.49 -20.23
CA VAL A 191 -18.85 -2.85 -18.93
C VAL A 191 -17.72 -3.42 -18.08
N ALA A 192 -17.40 -2.77 -16.97
CA ALA A 192 -17.07 -3.43 -15.70
C ALA A 192 -16.88 -2.38 -14.59
N LEU A 193 -17.59 -2.60 -13.47
CA LEU A 193 -17.46 -1.91 -12.18
C LEU A 193 -18.07 -0.50 -12.09
N ALA A 194 -19.37 -0.38 -12.41
CA ALA A 194 -20.21 0.47 -11.56
C ALA A 194 -20.35 -0.25 -10.21
N SER A 195 -20.04 0.40 -9.09
CA SER A 195 -20.22 -0.23 -7.78
C SER A 195 -21.69 -0.62 -7.62
N ALA A 196 -21.95 -1.80 -7.04
CA ALA A 196 -23.31 -2.30 -6.78
C ALA A 196 -24.15 -1.44 -5.81
N THR A 197 -23.68 -0.22 -5.51
CA THR A 197 -24.20 0.73 -4.54
C THR A 197 -24.60 2.09 -5.15
N ALA A 198 -24.35 2.32 -6.45
CA ALA A 198 -24.66 3.61 -7.08
C ALA A 198 -26.17 3.84 -7.21
N ARG A 199 -26.68 4.87 -6.52
CA ARG A 199 -28.05 5.36 -6.72
C ARG A 199 -28.07 6.35 -7.88
N GLU A 200 -29.11 6.29 -8.69
CA GLU A 200 -29.29 7.15 -9.87
C GLU A 200 -29.20 8.65 -9.48
N GLY A 201 -28.31 9.40 -10.15
CA GLY A 201 -28.10 10.83 -9.87
C GLY A 201 -27.37 11.17 -8.57
N GLU A 202 -26.69 10.20 -7.94
CA GLU A 202 -25.86 10.41 -6.76
C GLU A 202 -24.67 11.35 -7.07
N ILE A 203 -24.41 12.28 -6.15
CA ILE A 203 -23.25 13.17 -6.20
C ILE A 203 -22.12 12.52 -5.40
N ARG A 204 -21.02 12.20 -6.08
CA ARG A 204 -19.81 11.64 -5.47
C ARG A 204 -18.84 12.76 -5.10
N PRO A 205 -18.53 12.96 -3.81
CA PRO A 205 -17.50 13.90 -3.39
C PRO A 205 -16.11 13.29 -3.65
N VAL A 206 -15.24 14.06 -4.30
CA VAL A 206 -13.85 13.70 -4.54
C VAL A 206 -12.95 14.55 -3.66
N LYS A 207 -12.06 13.90 -2.91
CA LYS A 207 -11.03 14.52 -2.07
C LYS A 207 -9.68 14.42 -2.79
N LEU A 208 -8.64 15.07 -2.24
CA LEU A 208 -7.27 14.87 -2.72
C LEU A 208 -6.71 13.48 -2.41
N MET A 209 -7.31 12.76 -1.45
CA MET A 209 -6.94 11.40 -1.08
C MET A 209 -8.04 10.40 -1.44
N GLN A 210 -7.63 9.22 -1.88
CA GLN A 210 -8.45 8.01 -1.98
C GLN A 210 -7.93 6.90 -1.05
N ARG A 211 -8.79 5.93 -0.73
CA ARG A 211 -8.40 4.70 -0.03
C ARG A 211 -8.48 3.51 -0.97
N TRP A 212 -7.54 2.58 -0.86
CA TRP A 212 -7.51 1.39 -1.69
C TRP A 212 -7.11 0.15 -0.90
N ALA A 213 -7.79 -0.97 -1.12
CA ALA A 213 -7.47 -2.23 -0.47
C ALA A 213 -6.14 -2.79 -1.02
N VAL A 214 -5.17 -3.08 -0.15
CA VAL A 214 -3.80 -3.41 -0.59
C VAL A 214 -3.69 -4.74 -1.33
N ARG A 215 -4.63 -5.66 -1.07
CA ARG A 215 -4.71 -6.98 -1.73
C ARG A 215 -5.41 -6.92 -3.08
N GLU A 216 -6.14 -5.84 -3.38
CA GLU A 216 -6.79 -5.64 -4.67
C GLU A 216 -5.86 -4.89 -5.63
N ARG A 217 -5.70 -5.42 -6.83
CA ARG A 217 -4.90 -4.76 -7.87
C ARG A 217 -5.62 -3.49 -8.33
N ARG A 218 -4.91 -2.37 -8.44
CA ARG A 218 -5.50 -1.16 -9.03
C ARG A 218 -5.78 -1.40 -10.51
N PRO A 219 -6.99 -1.06 -11.00
CA PRO A 219 -7.41 -1.38 -12.36
C PRO A 219 -6.60 -0.58 -13.39
N PHE A 220 -6.47 -1.16 -14.58
CA PHE A 220 -5.83 -0.54 -15.74
C PHE A 220 -6.62 -0.89 -17.00
N VAL A 221 -6.46 -0.10 -18.07
CA VAL A 221 -7.20 -0.30 -19.31
C VAL A 221 -6.68 -1.52 -20.09
N ARG A 222 -5.36 -1.59 -20.29
CA ARG A 222 -4.69 -2.71 -20.97
C ARG A 222 -3.24 -2.81 -20.49
N LYS A 223 -2.74 -4.04 -20.34
CA LYS A 223 -1.32 -4.32 -20.11
C LYS A 223 -0.59 -4.31 -21.44
N LEU A 224 0.50 -3.58 -21.53
CA LEU A 224 1.35 -3.45 -22.71
C LEU A 224 2.61 -4.28 -22.56
N ASP A 225 3.16 -4.72 -23.69
CA ASP A 225 4.46 -5.37 -23.69
C ASP A 225 5.56 -4.34 -23.33
N PRO A 226 6.50 -4.70 -22.44
CA PRO A 226 7.57 -3.81 -22.02
C PRO A 226 8.68 -3.81 -23.08
N ASP A 227 8.59 -2.87 -24.03
CA ASP A 227 9.50 -2.72 -25.18
C ASP A 227 10.64 -1.71 -24.97
N THR A 228 10.58 -0.93 -23.90
CA THR A 228 11.49 0.19 -23.63
C THR A 228 12.45 -0.18 -22.52
N PRO A 229 13.78 -0.11 -22.70
CA PRO A 229 14.74 -0.44 -21.65
C PRO A 229 14.68 0.56 -20.48
N LEU A 230 14.77 0.04 -19.26
CA LEU A 230 15.03 0.81 -18.05
C LEU A 230 16.54 1.01 -17.93
N LEU A 231 17.01 2.23 -18.14
CA LEU A 231 18.42 2.56 -17.94
C LEU A 231 18.73 2.58 -16.44
N THR A 232 19.56 1.65 -15.99
CA THR A 232 19.92 1.51 -14.57
C THR A 232 21.20 2.24 -14.20
N GLY A 233 22.01 2.61 -15.20
CA GLY A 233 23.35 3.17 -15.01
C GLY A 233 24.41 2.12 -14.67
N GLN A 234 24.02 0.85 -14.55
CA GLN A 234 24.91 -0.26 -14.23
C GLN A 234 25.29 -1.00 -15.51
N ARG A 235 26.56 -0.86 -15.94
CA ARG A 235 27.06 -1.44 -17.20
C ARG A 235 26.69 -2.92 -17.38
N VAL A 236 26.77 -3.71 -16.29
CA VAL A 236 26.48 -5.15 -16.34
C VAL A 236 24.99 -5.43 -16.60
N ILE A 237 24.08 -4.68 -15.99
CA ILE A 237 22.64 -4.82 -16.22
C ILE A 237 22.31 -4.28 -17.60
N ASP A 238 22.67 -3.02 -17.88
CA ASP A 238 22.25 -2.34 -19.11
C ASP A 238 22.80 -3.02 -20.37
N SER A 239 23.94 -3.74 -20.30
CA SER A 239 24.55 -4.41 -21.45
C SER A 239 24.20 -5.89 -21.58
N PHE A 240 24.20 -6.65 -20.49
CA PHE A 240 24.09 -8.12 -20.54
C PHE A 240 22.75 -8.65 -20.05
N PHE A 241 22.11 -7.96 -19.11
CA PHE A 241 20.86 -8.39 -18.49
C PHE A 241 19.85 -7.23 -18.41
N PRO A 242 19.50 -6.61 -19.55
CA PRO A 242 18.70 -5.40 -19.54
C PRO A 242 17.30 -5.67 -18.99
N ILE A 243 16.82 -4.73 -18.19
CA ILE A 243 15.46 -4.75 -17.63
C ILE A 243 14.64 -3.76 -18.44
N ALA A 244 13.44 -4.13 -18.88
CA ALA A 244 12.53 -3.21 -19.56
C ALA A 244 11.68 -2.43 -18.53
N ARG A 245 11.21 -1.23 -18.89
CA ARG A 245 10.23 -0.47 -18.10
C ARG A 245 8.93 -1.28 -18.01
N GLY A 246 8.45 -1.50 -16.78
CA GLY A 246 7.35 -2.43 -16.50
C GLY A 246 7.76 -3.91 -16.43
N GLY A 247 9.04 -4.22 -16.64
CA GLY A 247 9.59 -5.57 -16.44
C GLY A 247 9.85 -5.89 -14.97
N ALA A 248 10.04 -7.18 -14.68
CA ALA A 248 10.41 -7.67 -13.37
C ALA A 248 11.81 -8.29 -13.41
N ALA A 249 12.61 -8.05 -12.37
CA ALA A 249 13.93 -8.64 -12.20
C ALA A 249 14.09 -9.18 -10.79
N ILE A 250 14.90 -10.23 -10.65
CA ILE A 250 15.23 -10.84 -9.36
C ILE A 250 16.74 -10.85 -9.24
N ILE A 251 17.25 -10.43 -8.08
CA ILE A 251 18.68 -10.44 -7.74
C ILE A 251 18.92 -11.48 -6.65
N PRO A 252 19.00 -12.78 -7.00
CA PRO A 252 19.25 -13.82 -6.02
C PRO A 252 20.71 -13.75 -5.54
N GLY A 253 20.93 -14.05 -4.26
CA GLY A 253 22.28 -14.04 -3.70
C GLY A 253 22.31 -14.38 -2.22
N GLY A 254 23.44 -14.91 -1.76
CA GLY A 254 23.69 -15.23 -0.36
C GLY A 254 23.78 -14.00 0.54
N PHE A 255 23.94 -14.22 1.84
CA PHE A 255 24.20 -13.14 2.78
C PHE A 255 25.55 -12.45 2.46
N GLY A 256 25.59 -11.12 2.49
CA GLY A 256 26.82 -10.34 2.26
C GLY A 256 27.29 -10.25 0.80
N THR A 257 26.52 -10.74 -0.18
CA THR A 257 26.90 -10.69 -1.61
C THR A 257 26.61 -9.35 -2.30
N GLY A 258 26.20 -8.32 -1.55
CA GLY A 258 25.94 -6.98 -2.09
C GLY A 258 24.55 -6.75 -2.69
N LYS A 259 23.53 -7.57 -2.35
CA LYS A 259 22.15 -7.39 -2.84
C LYS A 259 21.57 -6.01 -2.49
N THR A 260 21.55 -5.67 -1.21
CA THR A 260 21.07 -4.37 -0.71
C THR A 260 21.82 -3.20 -1.34
N LEU A 261 23.15 -3.31 -1.48
CA LEU A 261 23.94 -2.27 -2.17
C LEU A 261 23.52 -2.13 -3.64
N MET A 262 23.27 -3.24 -4.33
CA MET A 262 22.80 -3.22 -5.72
C MET A 262 21.41 -2.58 -5.82
N GLU A 263 20.47 -2.95 -4.96
CA GLU A 263 19.12 -2.38 -4.95
C GLU A 263 19.12 -0.87 -4.61
N GLN A 264 19.91 -0.45 -3.63
CA GLN A 264 20.12 0.97 -3.35
C GLN A 264 20.74 1.70 -4.55
N THR A 265 21.69 1.07 -5.24
CA THR A 265 22.29 1.63 -6.46
C THR A 265 21.24 1.79 -7.57
N LEU A 266 20.35 0.81 -7.74
CA LEU A 266 19.22 0.90 -8.66
C LEU A 266 18.24 2.01 -8.25
N ALA A 267 17.91 2.14 -6.97
CA ALA A 267 17.04 3.21 -6.46
C ALA A 267 17.63 4.61 -6.74
N LYS A 268 18.95 4.74 -6.65
CA LYS A 268 19.69 5.99 -6.91
C LYS A 268 19.72 6.35 -8.39
N TRP A 269 20.05 5.39 -9.26
CA TRP A 269 20.45 5.69 -10.64
C TRP A 269 19.45 5.26 -11.71
N ALA A 270 18.48 4.38 -11.39
CA ALA A 270 17.50 3.96 -12.37
C ALA A 270 16.68 5.15 -12.89
N GLN A 271 16.42 5.15 -14.19
CA GLN A 271 15.63 6.16 -14.88
C GLN A 271 14.12 5.93 -14.65
N ALA A 272 13.70 5.96 -13.39
CA ALA A 272 12.31 5.99 -12.96
C ALA A 272 11.96 7.39 -12.43
N ASP A 273 10.68 7.74 -12.48
CA ASP A 273 10.18 9.02 -11.96
C ASP A 273 9.90 8.92 -10.45
N VAL A 274 9.41 7.76 -9.99
CA VAL A 274 9.13 7.47 -8.57
C VAL A 274 9.81 6.17 -8.16
N VAL A 275 10.32 6.13 -6.94
CA VAL A 275 10.93 4.95 -6.32
C VAL A 275 10.11 4.53 -5.11
N VAL A 276 9.72 3.27 -5.03
CA VAL A 276 9.10 2.68 -3.83
C VAL A 276 10.04 1.63 -3.28
N TYR A 277 10.61 1.87 -2.10
CA TYR A 277 11.57 0.97 -1.48
C TYR A 277 10.92 0.28 -0.28
N ILE A 278 10.85 -1.04 -0.30
CA ILE A 278 10.25 -1.87 0.74
C ILE A 278 11.35 -2.64 1.45
N GLY A 279 11.68 -2.23 2.68
CA GLY A 279 12.50 -2.99 3.61
C GLY A 279 11.66 -4.02 4.36
N CYS A 280 11.52 -5.22 3.80
CA CYS A 280 10.83 -6.36 4.36
C CYS A 280 11.78 -7.30 5.11
N GLY A 281 11.79 -7.21 6.44
CA GLY A 281 12.52 -8.12 7.32
C GLY A 281 14.03 -7.90 7.35
N GLU A 282 14.52 -6.75 6.86
CA GLU A 282 15.93 -6.40 6.81
C GLU A 282 16.42 -5.73 8.10
N ARG A 283 17.73 -5.48 8.19
CA ARG A 283 18.33 -4.91 9.39
C ARG A 283 17.97 -3.42 9.47
N GLY A 284 17.63 -2.96 10.68
CA GLY A 284 17.34 -1.54 10.91
C GLY A 284 18.46 -0.60 10.43
N ASN A 285 19.72 -1.02 10.56
CA ASN A 285 20.87 -0.22 10.11
C ASN A 285 20.87 0.02 8.59
N GLU A 286 20.46 -0.96 7.78
CA GLU A 286 20.41 -0.82 6.31
C GLU A 286 19.32 0.19 5.92
N MET A 287 18.19 0.19 6.65
CA MET A 287 17.13 1.17 6.45
C MET A 287 17.53 2.57 6.93
N THR A 288 18.24 2.67 8.05
CA THR A 288 18.77 3.95 8.55
C THR A 288 19.79 4.55 7.57
N GLU A 289 20.66 3.73 6.97
CA GLU A 289 21.60 4.18 5.95
C GLU A 289 20.87 4.81 4.75
N VAL A 290 19.80 4.18 4.26
CA VAL A 290 18.95 4.76 3.20
C VAL A 290 18.37 6.12 3.62
N LEU A 291 17.88 6.23 4.86
CA LEU A 291 17.32 7.48 5.40
C LEU A 291 18.35 8.60 5.55
N GLU A 292 19.60 8.27 5.84
CA GLU A 292 20.69 9.26 5.96
C GLU A 292 21.28 9.67 4.62
N GLU A 293 21.36 8.74 3.66
CA GLU A 293 21.97 8.98 2.36
C GLU A 293 21.03 9.64 1.36
N PHE A 294 19.78 9.17 1.24
CA PHE A 294 18.86 9.59 0.18
C PHE A 294 18.53 11.09 0.20
N PRO A 295 18.42 11.77 1.37
CA PRO A 295 18.27 13.23 1.40
C PRO A 295 19.51 14.00 0.93
N ARG A 296 20.70 13.39 1.01
CA ARG A 296 21.98 14.02 0.60
C ARG A 296 22.27 13.81 -0.88
N LEU A 297 21.77 12.72 -1.45
CA LEU A 297 21.93 12.38 -2.86
C LEU A 297 20.95 13.19 -3.71
N ARG A 298 21.47 13.79 -4.79
CA ARG A 298 20.66 14.55 -5.75
C ARG A 298 20.37 13.70 -6.98
N ASP A 299 19.12 13.73 -7.41
CA ASP A 299 18.70 13.14 -8.68
C ASP A 299 19.41 13.88 -9.84
N PRO A 300 20.18 13.19 -10.68
CA PRO A 300 20.83 13.81 -11.84
C PRO A 300 19.88 14.50 -12.83
N ARG A 301 18.60 14.08 -12.87
CA ARG A 301 17.59 14.61 -13.79
C ARG A 301 17.00 15.94 -13.32
N THR A 302 16.75 16.06 -12.02
CA THR A 302 15.95 17.15 -11.44
C THR A 302 16.75 18.01 -10.46
N ASN A 303 17.95 17.55 -10.06
CA ASN A 303 18.80 18.14 -9.02
C ASN A 303 18.12 18.24 -7.63
N ALA A 304 16.94 17.65 -7.47
CA ALA A 304 16.23 17.53 -6.20
C ALA A 304 16.81 16.35 -5.38
N PRO A 305 16.66 16.37 -4.04
CA PRO A 305 16.98 15.22 -3.20
C PRO A 305 16.27 13.95 -3.67
N LEU A 306 16.96 12.81 -3.65
CA LEU A 306 16.38 11.52 -4.05
C LEU A 306 15.17 11.14 -3.19
N MET A 307 15.16 11.59 -1.94
CA MET A 307 14.03 11.43 -1.03
C MET A 307 12.73 12.05 -1.56
N GLU A 308 12.79 13.14 -2.35
CA GLU A 308 11.59 13.81 -2.90
C GLU A 308 10.85 13.00 -3.98
N ARG A 309 11.44 11.89 -4.46
CA ARG A 309 10.78 10.97 -5.38
C ARG A 309 10.67 9.55 -4.82
N THR A 310 10.98 9.36 -3.54
CA THR A 310 11.04 8.04 -2.90
C THR A 310 9.96 7.90 -1.83
N VAL A 311 9.29 6.75 -1.81
CA VAL A 311 8.47 6.29 -0.68
C VAL A 311 9.19 5.12 -0.03
N LEU A 312 9.45 5.21 1.28
CA LEU A 312 10.12 4.14 2.03
C LEU A 312 9.13 3.43 2.93
N ILE A 313 9.06 2.10 2.84
CA ILE A 313 8.27 1.26 3.72
C ILE A 313 9.25 0.38 4.49
N ALA A 314 9.30 0.54 5.81
CA ALA A 314 10.23 -0.16 6.68
C ALA A 314 9.48 -1.10 7.61
N ASN A 315 9.69 -2.40 7.44
CA ASN A 315 9.29 -3.42 8.38
C ASN A 315 10.52 -4.26 8.75
N THR A 316 11.29 -3.81 9.73
CA THR A 316 12.58 -4.40 10.09
C THR A 316 12.45 -5.82 10.63
N SER A 317 13.56 -6.55 10.71
CA SER A 317 13.60 -7.96 11.17
C SER A 317 13.01 -8.19 12.57
N ASN A 318 13.11 -7.20 13.46
CA ASN A 318 12.56 -7.21 14.82
C ASN A 318 11.11 -6.67 14.93
N MET A 319 10.51 -6.23 13.82
CA MET A 319 9.08 -5.89 13.76
C MET A 319 8.24 -7.15 13.54
N PRO A 320 6.92 -7.10 13.84
CA PRO A 320 6.02 -8.24 13.72
C PRO A 320 6.12 -8.94 12.35
N VAL A 321 6.24 -10.27 12.38
CA VAL A 321 6.43 -11.09 11.18
C VAL A 321 5.25 -10.95 10.22
N ALA A 322 4.04 -10.88 10.75
CA ALA A 322 2.83 -10.69 9.97
C ALA A 322 2.85 -9.38 9.15
N ALA A 323 3.42 -8.30 9.70
CA ALA A 323 3.47 -7.01 9.03
C ALA A 323 4.44 -6.98 7.82
N ARG A 324 5.28 -8.01 7.65
CA ARG A 324 6.13 -8.19 6.46
C ARG A 324 5.31 -8.46 5.21
N GLU A 325 4.22 -9.21 5.31
CA GLU A 325 3.32 -9.41 4.16
C GLU A 325 2.59 -8.10 3.82
N ALA A 326 2.09 -7.39 4.85
CA ALA A 326 1.41 -6.12 4.68
C ALA A 326 2.31 -5.05 4.02
N SER A 327 3.61 -5.01 4.33
CA SER A 327 4.54 -4.04 3.75
C SER A 327 4.71 -4.21 2.24
N ILE A 328 4.76 -5.46 1.76
CA ILE A 328 4.87 -5.79 0.33
C ILE A 328 3.62 -5.31 -0.42
N TYR A 329 2.43 -5.64 0.08
CA TYR A 329 1.17 -5.22 -0.56
C TYR A 329 0.94 -3.70 -0.49
N THR A 330 1.32 -3.07 0.63
CA THR A 330 1.28 -1.61 0.79
C THR A 330 2.15 -0.92 -0.27
N GLY A 331 3.40 -1.38 -0.42
CA GLY A 331 4.33 -0.76 -1.36
C GLY A 331 3.93 -0.93 -2.82
N ILE A 332 3.49 -2.12 -3.22
CA ILE A 332 3.04 -2.31 -4.62
C ILE A 332 1.77 -1.54 -4.93
N THR A 333 0.87 -1.36 -3.95
CA THR A 333 -0.34 -0.54 -4.13
C THR A 333 0.01 0.94 -4.31
N ILE A 334 1.00 1.45 -3.57
CA ILE A 334 1.53 2.81 -3.75
C ILE A 334 2.22 2.93 -5.11
N ALA A 335 2.97 1.91 -5.55
CA ALA A 335 3.61 1.92 -6.86
C ALA A 335 2.59 1.93 -8.00
N GLU A 336 1.55 1.11 -7.91
CA GLU A 336 0.42 1.12 -8.86
C GLU A 336 -0.29 2.48 -8.89
N TYR A 337 -0.42 3.16 -7.75
CA TYR A 337 -1.04 4.47 -7.69
C TYR A 337 -0.28 5.52 -8.50
N TYR A 338 1.04 5.58 -8.37
CA TYR A 338 1.86 6.49 -9.18
C TYR A 338 1.92 6.05 -10.66
N ARG A 339 1.90 4.74 -10.94
CA ARG A 339 1.75 4.21 -12.30
C ARG A 339 0.46 4.71 -12.96
N ASP A 340 -0.66 4.70 -12.23
CA ASP A 340 -1.95 5.16 -12.76
C ASP A 340 -1.94 6.66 -13.15
N MET A 341 -1.05 7.46 -12.56
CA MET A 341 -0.81 8.85 -12.97
C MET A 341 0.03 8.97 -14.25
N GLY A 342 0.53 7.85 -14.77
CA GLY A 342 1.42 7.79 -15.93
C GLY A 342 2.91 8.01 -15.60
N TYR A 343 3.32 7.74 -14.36
CA TYR A 343 4.74 7.76 -13.98
C TYR A 343 5.41 6.40 -14.16
N ASP A 344 6.69 6.42 -14.52
CA ASP A 344 7.52 5.22 -14.45
C ASP A 344 7.96 4.99 -13.00
N VAL A 345 7.52 3.88 -12.40
CA VAL A 345 7.78 3.56 -10.99
C VAL A 345 8.72 2.37 -10.86
N ALA A 346 9.78 2.52 -10.08
CA ALA A 346 10.65 1.41 -9.70
C ALA A 346 10.34 0.97 -8.27
N LEU A 347 9.98 -0.30 -8.09
CA LEU A 347 9.74 -0.89 -6.78
C LEU A 347 10.89 -1.84 -6.42
N MET A 348 11.51 -1.61 -5.26
CA MET A 348 12.52 -2.50 -4.67
C MET A 348 11.92 -3.21 -3.46
N ALA A 349 12.15 -4.50 -3.34
CA ALA A 349 11.62 -5.33 -2.26
C ALA A 349 12.75 -6.14 -1.62
N ASP A 350 13.40 -5.56 -0.62
CA ASP A 350 14.51 -6.14 0.14
C ASP A 350 13.97 -6.64 1.50
N SER A 351 13.71 -7.93 1.73
CA SER A 351 13.79 -9.03 0.76
C SER A 351 12.50 -9.86 0.70
N THR A 352 12.18 -10.33 -0.51
CA THR A 352 11.02 -11.22 -0.73
C THR A 352 11.19 -12.58 -0.04
N SER A 353 12.43 -13.01 0.25
CA SER A 353 12.69 -14.21 1.05
C SER A 353 12.12 -14.11 2.47
N ARG A 354 12.25 -12.94 3.13
CA ARG A 354 11.70 -12.71 4.47
C ARG A 354 10.17 -12.67 4.48
N TRP A 355 9.57 -12.26 3.37
CA TRP A 355 8.13 -12.41 3.17
C TRP A 355 7.73 -13.89 3.04
N GLY A 356 8.46 -14.68 2.24
CA GLY A 356 8.24 -16.13 2.15
C GLY A 356 8.37 -16.84 3.51
N GLU A 357 9.37 -16.48 4.32
CA GLU A 357 9.52 -16.98 5.69
C GLU A 357 8.34 -16.58 6.59
N ALA A 358 7.81 -15.37 6.44
CA ALA A 358 6.62 -14.93 7.17
C ALA A 358 5.40 -15.77 6.81
N LEU A 359 5.20 -16.05 5.52
CA LEU A 359 4.12 -16.94 5.05
C LEU A 359 4.28 -18.36 5.61
N ARG A 360 5.52 -18.86 5.68
CA ARG A 360 5.83 -20.16 6.31
C ARG A 360 5.49 -20.17 7.80
N GLU A 361 5.84 -19.12 8.54
CA GLU A 361 5.52 -19.03 9.96
C GLU A 361 4.00 -19.01 10.21
N VAL A 362 3.27 -18.18 9.45
CA VAL A 362 1.80 -18.10 9.55
C VAL A 362 1.15 -19.43 9.20
N SER A 363 1.54 -20.05 8.09
CA SER A 363 1.01 -21.35 7.65
C SER A 363 1.27 -22.46 8.68
N GLY A 364 2.46 -22.46 9.30
CA GLY A 364 2.77 -23.40 10.38
C GLY A 364 1.92 -23.21 11.63
N ARG A 365 1.57 -21.96 11.99
CA ARG A 365 0.65 -21.66 13.11
C ARG A 365 -0.80 -22.02 12.81
N LEU A 366 -1.16 -21.99 11.54
CA LEU A 366 -2.45 -22.40 11.01
C LEU A 366 -2.61 -23.92 10.88
N GLU A 367 -1.55 -24.68 11.20
CA GLU A 367 -1.49 -26.14 11.10
C GLU A 367 -1.81 -26.64 9.68
N GLU A 368 -1.44 -25.85 8.68
CA GLU A 368 -1.58 -26.24 7.27
C GLU A 368 -0.52 -27.28 6.88
N MET A 369 -0.84 -28.11 5.91
CA MET A 369 0.12 -29.08 5.39
C MET A 369 1.27 -28.32 4.69
N PRO A 370 2.53 -28.50 5.15
CA PRO A 370 3.67 -27.82 4.55
C PRO A 370 3.97 -28.40 3.15
N GLY A 371 4.37 -27.51 2.24
CA GLY A 371 5.02 -27.87 0.99
C GLY A 371 6.54 -28.04 1.16
N GLU A 372 7.28 -27.79 0.08
CA GLU A 372 8.74 -27.86 0.09
C GLU A 372 9.35 -26.89 1.11
N GLU A 373 10.38 -27.34 1.84
CA GLU A 373 11.10 -26.57 2.87
C GLU A 373 10.21 -25.92 3.96
N GLY A 374 9.00 -26.44 4.13
CA GLY A 374 8.01 -25.94 5.09
C GLY A 374 7.15 -24.78 4.58
N TYR A 375 7.34 -24.28 3.37
CA TYR A 375 6.53 -23.19 2.82
C TYR A 375 5.08 -23.62 2.54
N PRO A 376 4.11 -22.69 2.57
CA PRO A 376 2.75 -23.02 2.18
C PRO A 376 2.66 -23.39 0.69
N ALA A 377 1.73 -24.28 0.35
CA ALA A 377 1.48 -24.69 -1.04
C ALA A 377 1.14 -23.52 -1.98
N TYR A 378 0.61 -22.41 -1.44
CA TYR A 378 0.24 -21.21 -2.19
C TYR A 378 1.38 -20.20 -2.39
N LEU A 379 2.62 -20.49 -1.94
CA LEU A 379 3.75 -19.55 -2.08
C LEU A 379 4.00 -19.14 -3.54
N ALA A 380 4.04 -20.12 -4.46
CA ALA A 380 4.30 -19.86 -5.87
C ALA A 380 3.23 -18.95 -6.49
N THR A 381 1.95 -19.21 -6.20
CA THR A 381 0.83 -18.38 -6.67
C THR A 381 0.90 -16.97 -6.10
N ARG A 382 1.23 -16.81 -4.81
CA ARG A 382 1.38 -15.47 -4.18
C ARG A 382 2.50 -14.66 -4.83
N LEU A 383 3.64 -15.29 -5.10
CA LEU A 383 4.76 -14.62 -5.77
C LEU A 383 4.40 -14.26 -7.21
N ALA A 384 3.80 -15.17 -7.97
CA ALA A 384 3.33 -14.89 -9.32
C ALA A 384 2.32 -13.73 -9.33
N ASP A 385 1.36 -13.74 -8.40
CA ASP A 385 0.37 -12.69 -8.29
C ASP A 385 0.96 -11.33 -7.94
N PHE A 386 2.06 -11.30 -7.18
CA PHE A 386 2.80 -10.09 -6.86
C PHE A 386 3.57 -9.56 -8.08
N TYR A 387 4.32 -10.42 -8.77
CA TYR A 387 5.09 -10.00 -9.96
C TYR A 387 4.19 -9.58 -11.13
N GLU A 388 3.02 -10.21 -11.30
CA GLU A 388 2.08 -9.86 -12.37
C GLU A 388 1.39 -8.50 -12.19
N ARG A 389 1.46 -7.91 -10.99
CA ARG A 389 1.03 -6.52 -10.75
C ARG A 389 1.96 -5.51 -11.41
N ALA A 390 3.22 -5.86 -11.62
CA ALA A 390 4.13 -5.07 -12.42
C ALA A 390 3.79 -5.21 -13.92
N GLY A 391 4.01 -4.12 -14.66
CA GLY A 391 3.70 -4.06 -16.08
C GLY A 391 3.69 -2.63 -16.59
N ARG A 392 3.64 -2.49 -17.92
CA ARG A 392 3.44 -1.23 -18.63
C ARG A 392 1.97 -1.05 -18.99
#